data_AF-T1DQV0-F1
#
_entry.id   AF-T1DQV0-F1
#
_cell.length_a   1.000
_cell.length_b   1.000
_cell.length_c   1.000
_cell.angle_alpha   90.00
_cell.angle_beta   90.00
_cell.angle_gamma   90.00
#
_symmetry.space_group_name_H-M   'P 1'
#
loop_
_entity.id
_entity.type
_entity.pdbx_description
1 polymer ?
#
loop_
_entity_poly.entity_id
_entity_poly.type
_entity_poly.pdbx_seq_one_letter_code
_entity_poly.pdbx_strand_id
1 'polypeptide(L)'
;MSKLSVTLLFIGLSLFVVCDGSPIGASSESNESNEVDEFLTEMREMCKNNTGSDAAFPNFMQSVEQGMMCAAAFDADNFIVDLDKLTNATRSAFFSNYCPKLRTVAACKDGILTGMKPCLESDDYNIVEALAGIIPDAVELICKNDGSIIFQMEDETRLECIATKVDELTVCATSIASTWNDDSDISELTPEQCSGLINFRQCIKEKLDSCQISEILGIYDLFHNALFRMTPCAKNTVVPQLELVDNNALV
;
A
#
# COMPACT_ATOMS: atom_id res chain seq x y z
N MET A 1 -22.90 8.53 8.57
CA MET A 1 -21.74 8.00 9.30
C MET A 1 -21.31 6.77 8.53
N SER A 2 -20.70 7.01 7.37
CA SER A 2 -20.09 5.94 6.59
C SER A 2 -18.70 5.77 7.18
N LYS A 3 -18.49 4.73 7.98
CA LYS A 3 -17.17 4.47 8.55
C LYS A 3 -16.29 3.94 7.43
N LEU A 4 -15.13 4.53 7.21
CA LEU A 4 -14.12 3.92 6.35
C LEU A 4 -13.65 2.64 7.05
N SER A 5 -14.23 1.51 6.65
CA SER A 5 -13.92 0.21 7.22
C SER A 5 -12.43 -0.05 7.04
N VAL A 6 -11.81 -0.61 8.07
CA VAL A 6 -10.42 -1.09 8.07
C VAL A 6 -10.14 -1.95 6.83
N THR A 7 -11.15 -2.68 6.35
CA THR A 7 -11.13 -3.48 5.11
C THR A 7 -10.82 -2.65 3.85
N LEU A 8 -11.42 -1.46 3.68
CA LEU A 8 -11.19 -0.58 2.52
C LEU A 8 -9.75 -0.04 2.46
N LEU A 9 -9.15 0.18 3.63
CA LEU A 9 -7.75 0.60 3.76
C LEU A 9 -6.79 -0.54 3.43
N PHE A 10 -7.16 -1.78 3.80
CA PHE A 10 -6.42 -2.98 3.43
C PHE A 10 -6.57 -3.34 1.95
N ILE A 11 -7.69 -3.04 1.28
CA ILE A 11 -7.85 -3.20 -0.18
C ILE A 11 -6.94 -2.20 -0.94
N GLY A 12 -6.84 -0.96 -0.47
CA GLY A 12 -5.91 0.03 -1.02
C GLY A 12 -4.42 -0.30 -0.78
N LEU A 13 -4.11 -0.96 0.35
CA LEU A 13 -2.75 -1.43 0.69
C LEU A 13 -2.40 -2.77 0.03
N SER A 14 -3.36 -3.64 -0.28
CA SER A 14 -3.11 -4.91 -0.99
C SER A 14 -2.70 -4.69 -2.45
N LEU A 15 -3.06 -3.54 -3.04
CA LEU A 15 -2.45 -3.07 -4.30
C LEU A 15 -0.93 -2.78 -4.17
N PHE A 16 -0.42 -2.58 -2.95
CA PHE A 16 1.03 -2.50 -2.66
C PHE A 16 1.63 -3.84 -2.19
N VAL A 17 0.81 -4.85 -1.90
CA VAL A 17 1.25 -6.22 -1.58
C VAL A 17 1.22 -7.06 -2.86
N VAL A 18 1.87 -6.60 -3.93
CA VAL A 18 2.32 -7.52 -5.00
C VAL A 18 3.66 -8.10 -4.53
N CYS A 19 3.59 -8.89 -3.46
CA CYS A 19 4.63 -9.79 -2.98
C CYS A 19 3.91 -10.96 -2.31
N ASP A 20 3.02 -11.61 -3.06
CA ASP A 20 2.60 -12.96 -2.71
C ASP A 20 3.80 -13.87 -2.89
N GLY A 21 4.48 -14.17 -1.78
CA GLY A 21 5.48 -15.24 -1.68
C GLY A 21 4.86 -16.63 -1.81
N SER A 22 3.93 -16.82 -2.74
CA SER A 22 3.37 -18.11 -3.13
C SER A 22 4.06 -18.59 -4.41
N PRO A 23 4.42 -19.88 -4.52
CA PRO A 23 4.93 -20.42 -5.77
C PRO A 23 3.85 -20.23 -6.85
N ILE A 24 4.15 -19.37 -7.84
CA ILE A 24 3.25 -19.02 -8.94
C ILE A 24 2.86 -20.30 -9.68
N GLY A 25 1.63 -20.74 -9.41
CA GLY A 25 1.13 -22.04 -9.86
C GLY A 25 -0.23 -22.38 -9.25
N ALA A 26 -1.26 -21.76 -9.80
CA ALA A 26 -2.69 -22.10 -9.70
C ALA A 26 -3.56 -21.37 -8.63
N SER A 27 -4.64 -20.77 -9.16
CA SER A 27 -5.90 -20.33 -8.55
C SER A 27 -5.92 -19.06 -7.68
N SER A 28 -6.02 -17.89 -8.32
CA SER A 28 -6.51 -16.65 -7.68
C SER A 28 -7.69 -15.97 -8.40
N GLU A 29 -8.13 -16.46 -9.57
CA GLU A 29 -9.14 -15.76 -10.40
C GLU A 29 -10.56 -15.65 -9.76
N SER A 30 -10.90 -16.44 -8.73
CA SER A 30 -12.27 -16.48 -8.20
C SER A 30 -12.57 -15.52 -7.05
N ASN A 31 -11.57 -15.00 -6.34
CA ASN A 31 -11.79 -14.12 -5.18
C ASN A 31 -11.66 -12.64 -5.54
N GLU A 32 -10.72 -12.27 -6.42
CA GLU A 32 -10.47 -10.87 -6.79
C GLU A 32 -11.66 -10.18 -7.47
N SER A 33 -12.43 -10.90 -8.29
CA SER A 33 -13.61 -10.33 -8.96
C SER A 33 -14.72 -9.94 -7.98
N ASN A 34 -14.88 -10.68 -6.87
CA ASN A 34 -15.88 -10.37 -5.86
C ASN A 34 -15.49 -9.12 -5.04
N GLU A 35 -14.19 -8.94 -4.75
CA GLU A 35 -13.70 -7.79 -3.96
C GLU A 35 -13.81 -6.47 -4.72
N VAL A 36 -13.55 -6.46 -6.03
CA VAL A 36 -13.72 -5.26 -6.87
C VAL A 36 -15.20 -4.87 -6.96
N ASP A 37 -16.10 -5.86 -7.14
CA ASP A 37 -17.53 -5.61 -7.20
C ASP A 37 -18.10 -5.10 -5.85
N GLU A 38 -17.58 -5.62 -4.73
CA GLU A 38 -17.90 -5.16 -3.38
C GLU A 38 -17.45 -3.70 -3.18
N PHE A 39 -16.18 -3.38 -3.49
CA PHE A 39 -15.66 -2.02 -3.43
C PHE A 39 -16.49 -1.03 -4.26
N LEU A 40 -16.83 -1.40 -5.51
CA LEU A 40 -17.63 -0.53 -6.38
C LEU A 40 -19.05 -0.33 -5.86
N THR A 41 -19.61 -1.35 -5.19
CA THR A 41 -20.92 -1.28 -4.54
C THR A 41 -20.88 -0.31 -3.36
N GLU A 42 -19.90 -0.47 -2.46
CA GLU A 42 -19.71 0.44 -1.32
C GLU A 42 -19.44 1.88 -1.77
N MET A 43 -18.58 2.08 -2.77
CA MET A 43 -18.31 3.39 -3.35
C MET A 43 -19.58 4.06 -3.88
N ARG A 44 -20.46 3.32 -4.57
CA ARG A 44 -21.74 3.85 -5.02
C ARG A 44 -22.61 4.30 -3.86
N GLU A 45 -22.70 3.48 -2.81
CA GLU A 45 -23.46 3.82 -1.61
C GLU A 45 -22.90 5.07 -0.91
N MET A 46 -21.58 5.18 -0.78
CA MET A 46 -20.92 6.36 -0.22
C MET A 46 -21.19 7.62 -1.03
N CYS A 47 -21.05 7.55 -2.37
CA CYS A 47 -21.42 8.65 -3.27
C CYS A 47 -22.88 9.10 -3.07
N LYS A 48 -23.80 8.13 -2.96
CA LYS A 48 -25.22 8.41 -2.76
C LYS A 48 -25.52 9.01 -1.39
N ASN A 49 -24.90 8.47 -0.34
CA ASN A 49 -25.09 8.93 1.04
C ASN A 49 -24.57 10.36 1.24
N ASN A 50 -23.44 10.70 0.61
CA ASN A 50 -22.80 12.00 0.78
C ASN A 50 -23.36 13.10 -0.15
N THR A 51 -23.87 12.74 -1.33
CA THR A 51 -24.42 13.73 -2.28
C THR A 51 -25.95 13.76 -2.35
N GLY A 52 -26.63 12.76 -1.78
CA GLY A 52 -28.08 12.59 -1.86
C GLY A 52 -28.57 12.06 -3.22
N SER A 53 -27.67 11.65 -4.12
CA SER A 53 -28.02 11.13 -5.45
C SER A 53 -26.95 10.18 -6.01
N ASP A 54 -27.30 9.38 -7.01
CA ASP A 54 -26.34 8.51 -7.70
C ASP A 54 -25.45 9.25 -8.72
N ALA A 55 -25.58 10.58 -8.87
CA ALA A 55 -24.91 11.35 -9.93
C ALA A 55 -23.38 11.46 -9.76
N ALA A 56 -22.86 11.34 -8.54
CA ALA A 56 -21.43 11.41 -8.26
C ALA A 56 -20.68 10.13 -8.66
N PHE A 57 -21.34 8.97 -8.60
CA PHE A 57 -20.70 7.69 -8.87
C PHE A 57 -20.22 7.53 -10.34
N PRO A 58 -21.01 7.91 -11.37
CA PRO A 58 -20.52 7.92 -12.75
C PRO A 58 -19.31 8.83 -12.98
N ASN A 59 -19.23 9.97 -12.29
CA ASN A 59 -18.07 10.86 -12.38
C ASN A 59 -16.83 10.22 -11.75
N PHE A 60 -17.00 9.54 -10.61
CA PHE A 60 -15.93 8.72 -10.02
C PHE A 60 -15.45 7.64 -10.99
N MET A 61 -16.36 6.89 -11.62
CA MET A 61 -16.00 5.86 -12.61
C MET A 61 -15.27 6.45 -13.81
N GLN A 62 -15.68 7.62 -14.29
CA GLN A 62 -14.97 8.33 -15.37
C GLN A 62 -13.55 8.75 -14.94
N SER A 63 -13.38 9.22 -13.70
CA SER A 63 -12.07 9.53 -13.14
C SER A 63 -11.17 8.29 -13.03
N VAL A 64 -11.73 7.14 -12.67
CA VAL A 64 -11.02 5.85 -12.66
C VAL A 64 -10.56 5.46 -14.06
N GLU A 65 -11.45 5.54 -15.06
CA GLU A 65 -11.12 5.27 -16.47
C GLU A 65 -10.00 6.20 -16.98
N GLN A 66 -10.07 7.49 -16.65
CA GLN A 66 -9.03 8.46 -17.00
C GLN A 66 -7.69 8.16 -16.31
N GLY A 67 -7.72 7.74 -15.04
CA GLY A 67 -6.54 7.28 -14.33
C GLY A 67 -5.89 6.06 -15.00
N MET A 68 -6.69 5.07 -15.41
CA MET A 68 -6.21 3.91 -16.17
C MET A 68 -5.62 4.30 -17.52
N MET A 69 -6.27 5.20 -18.26
CA MET A 69 -5.73 5.72 -19.53
C MET A 69 -4.41 6.47 -19.34
N CYS A 70 -4.27 7.24 -18.26
CA CYS A 70 -3.00 7.89 -17.91
C CYS A 70 -1.89 6.87 -17.65
N ALA A 71 -2.22 5.75 -17.01
CA ALA A 71 -1.30 4.65 -16.73
C ALA A 71 -1.08 3.70 -17.92
N ALA A 72 -1.77 3.87 -19.06
CA ALA A 72 -1.79 2.91 -20.15
C ALA A 72 -0.42 2.63 -20.81
N ALA A 73 0.56 3.52 -20.63
CA ALA A 73 1.93 3.30 -21.09
C ALA A 73 2.73 2.30 -20.23
N PHE A 74 2.20 1.94 -19.06
CA PHE A 74 2.76 0.91 -18.20
C PHE A 74 2.21 -0.45 -18.60
N ASP A 75 3.11 -1.31 -19.07
CA ASP A 75 2.81 -2.68 -19.46
C ASP A 75 2.99 -3.58 -18.23
N ALA A 76 1.88 -3.80 -17.50
CA ALA A 76 1.88 -4.58 -16.27
C ALA A 76 2.25 -6.05 -16.54
N ASP A 77 1.77 -6.62 -17.64
CA ASP A 77 2.04 -8.02 -18.01
C ASP A 77 3.55 -8.24 -18.24
N ASN A 78 4.18 -7.37 -19.04
CA ASN A 78 5.61 -7.47 -19.27
C ASN A 78 6.43 -7.10 -18.02
N PHE A 79 5.95 -6.19 -17.18
CA PHE A 79 6.62 -5.88 -15.91
C PHE A 79 6.76 -7.12 -15.03
N ILE A 80 5.67 -7.88 -14.81
CA ILE A 80 5.70 -9.11 -14.00
C ILE A 80 6.61 -10.16 -14.64
N VAL A 81 6.47 -10.39 -15.94
CA VAL A 81 7.28 -11.38 -16.67
C VAL A 81 8.78 -11.05 -16.64
N ASP A 82 9.14 -9.77 -16.68
CA ASP A 82 10.52 -9.33 -16.61
C ASP A 82 11.05 -9.34 -15.16
N LEU A 83 10.18 -9.09 -14.17
CA LEU A 83 10.50 -9.15 -12.74
C LEU A 83 10.84 -10.59 -12.31
N ASP A 84 10.05 -11.58 -12.74
CA ASP A 84 10.31 -13.01 -12.47
C ASP A 84 11.65 -13.51 -13.03
N LYS A 85 12.23 -12.78 -13.98
CA LYS A 85 13.53 -13.08 -14.63
C LYS A 85 14.65 -12.17 -14.15
N LEU A 86 14.38 -11.36 -13.13
CA LEU A 86 15.31 -10.37 -12.64
C LEU A 86 16.54 -11.07 -12.05
N THR A 87 17.71 -10.59 -12.43
CA THR A 87 18.97 -11.07 -11.87
C THR A 87 19.81 -9.88 -11.44
N ASN A 88 20.82 -10.12 -10.61
CA ASN A 88 21.73 -9.06 -10.21
C ASN A 88 22.43 -8.40 -11.42
N ALA A 89 22.62 -9.14 -12.53
CA ALA A 89 23.23 -8.60 -13.74
C ALA A 89 22.26 -7.77 -14.59
N THR A 90 20.95 -8.06 -14.54
CA THR A 90 19.93 -7.41 -15.37
C THR A 90 19.16 -6.30 -14.65
N ARG A 91 19.25 -6.22 -13.31
CA ARG A 91 18.46 -5.27 -12.50
C ARG A 91 18.60 -3.81 -12.89
N SER A 92 19.81 -3.35 -13.21
CA SER A 92 19.99 -1.94 -13.58
C SER A 92 19.26 -1.58 -14.87
N ALA A 93 19.28 -2.48 -15.87
CA ALA A 93 18.53 -2.29 -17.11
C ALA A 93 17.01 -2.37 -16.88
N PHE A 94 16.56 -3.31 -16.04
CA PHE A 94 15.15 -3.46 -15.65
C PHE A 94 14.61 -2.18 -15.00
N PHE A 95 15.22 -1.72 -13.90
CA PHE A 95 14.74 -0.55 -13.17
C PHE A 95 14.92 0.74 -13.99
N SER A 96 15.96 0.85 -14.82
CA SER A 96 16.09 1.98 -15.76
C SER A 96 14.94 2.05 -16.77
N ASN A 97 14.39 0.90 -17.19
CA ASN A 97 13.25 0.83 -18.11
C ASN A 97 11.91 1.10 -17.41
N TYR A 98 11.70 0.54 -16.21
CA TYR A 98 10.40 0.55 -15.54
C TYR A 98 10.18 1.73 -14.60
N CYS A 99 11.22 2.24 -13.92
CA CYS A 99 11.08 3.35 -12.97
C CYS A 99 10.50 4.64 -13.57
N PRO A 100 10.89 5.09 -14.78
CA PRO A 100 10.23 6.24 -15.42
C PRO A 100 8.73 6.00 -15.66
N LYS A 101 8.34 4.77 -15.97
CA LYS A 101 6.93 4.39 -16.20
C LYS A 101 6.16 4.37 -14.88
N LEU A 102 6.74 3.78 -13.82
CA LEU A 102 6.16 3.78 -12.47
C LEU A 102 5.92 5.21 -11.96
N ARG A 103 6.87 6.13 -12.18
CA ARG A 103 6.69 7.56 -11.84
C ARG A 103 5.54 8.20 -12.61
N THR A 104 5.37 7.82 -13.87
CA THR A 104 4.23 8.29 -14.69
C THR A 104 2.91 7.79 -14.11
N VAL A 105 2.83 6.50 -13.77
CA VAL A 105 1.65 5.91 -13.13
C VAL A 105 1.35 6.59 -11.79
N ALA A 106 2.36 6.84 -10.95
CA ALA A 106 2.20 7.55 -9.68
C ALA A 106 1.61 8.97 -9.82
N ALA A 107 1.85 9.62 -10.96
CA ALA A 107 1.27 10.93 -11.27
C ALA A 107 -0.21 10.87 -11.70
N CYS A 108 -0.74 9.70 -12.04
CA CYS A 108 -2.11 9.53 -12.55
C CYS A 108 -3.20 9.57 -11.47
N LYS A 109 -2.82 9.54 -10.19
CA LYS A 109 -3.76 9.45 -9.05
C LYS A 109 -4.68 10.67 -8.90
N ASP A 110 -4.25 11.85 -9.32
CA ASP A 110 -4.91 13.12 -8.97
C ASP A 110 -6.34 13.22 -9.54
N GLY A 111 -6.56 12.66 -10.74
CA GLY A 111 -7.89 12.59 -11.35
C GLY A 111 -8.86 11.67 -10.59
N ILE A 112 -8.34 10.56 -10.07
CA ILE A 112 -9.10 9.60 -9.25
C ILE A 112 -9.48 10.26 -7.92
N LEU A 113 -8.52 10.89 -7.23
CA LEU A 113 -8.77 11.62 -5.99
C LEU A 113 -9.86 12.69 -6.17
N THR A 114 -9.78 13.45 -7.25
CA THR A 114 -10.78 14.49 -7.57
C THR A 114 -12.17 13.89 -7.77
N GLY A 115 -12.28 12.77 -8.47
CA GLY A 115 -13.57 12.09 -8.73
C GLY A 115 -14.17 11.45 -7.48
N MET A 116 -13.33 11.00 -6.56
CA MET A 116 -13.73 10.35 -5.31
C MET A 116 -14.16 11.34 -4.22
N LYS A 117 -13.68 12.58 -4.28
CA LYS A 117 -13.95 13.62 -3.27
C LYS A 117 -15.44 13.83 -2.90
N PRO A 118 -16.40 13.84 -3.84
CA PRO A 118 -17.82 13.99 -3.49
C PRO A 118 -18.41 12.76 -2.78
N CYS A 119 -17.71 11.63 -2.83
CA CYS A 119 -18.18 10.36 -2.30
C CYS A 119 -17.70 10.08 -0.88
N LEU A 120 -16.72 10.83 -0.37
CA LEU A 120 -16.16 10.62 0.97
C LEU A 120 -16.52 11.77 1.92
N GLU A 121 -16.56 11.46 3.21
CA GLU A 121 -16.60 12.50 4.26
C GLU A 121 -15.23 13.25 4.28
N SER A 122 -15.17 14.43 4.88
CA SER A 122 -13.97 15.28 4.78
C SER A 122 -12.72 14.63 5.40
N ASP A 123 -12.89 13.97 6.55
CA ASP A 123 -11.76 13.36 7.28
C ASP A 123 -11.26 12.12 6.54
N ASP A 124 -12.18 11.32 6.01
CA ASP A 124 -11.91 10.18 5.12
C ASP A 124 -11.13 10.58 3.88
N TYR A 125 -11.58 11.64 3.18
CA TYR A 125 -10.89 12.16 2.00
C TYR A 125 -9.47 12.61 2.34
N ASN A 126 -9.27 13.30 3.47
CA ASN A 126 -7.95 13.76 3.88
C ASN A 126 -6.97 12.59 4.12
N ILE A 127 -7.46 11.49 4.70
CA ILE A 127 -6.64 10.28 4.89
C ILE A 127 -6.26 9.68 3.54
N VAL A 128 -7.22 9.51 2.63
CA VAL A 128 -6.93 8.92 1.31
C VAL A 128 -6.01 9.82 0.48
N GLU A 129 -6.20 11.14 0.52
CA GLU A 129 -5.32 12.11 -0.13
C GLU A 129 -3.89 12.03 0.42
N ALA A 130 -3.73 11.93 1.74
CA ALA A 130 -2.42 11.77 2.37
C ALA A 130 -1.73 10.47 1.95
N LEU A 131 -2.44 9.34 1.94
CA LEU A 131 -1.91 8.05 1.50
C LEU A 131 -1.55 8.04 0.02
N ALA A 132 -2.39 8.63 -0.83
CA ALA A 132 -2.09 8.80 -2.24
C ALA A 132 -0.88 9.71 -2.47
N GLY A 133 -0.69 10.73 -1.63
CA GLY A 133 0.47 11.61 -1.63
C GLY A 133 1.81 10.90 -1.43
N ILE A 134 1.81 9.71 -0.82
CA ILE A 134 3.01 8.90 -0.56
C ILE A 134 3.46 8.08 -1.77
N ILE A 135 2.57 7.82 -2.73
CA ILE A 135 2.86 6.93 -3.87
C ILE A 135 4.15 7.34 -4.62
N PRO A 136 4.43 8.63 -4.91
CA PRO A 136 5.70 9.02 -5.52
C PRO A 136 6.93 8.66 -4.69
N ASP A 137 6.89 8.86 -3.37
CA ASP A 137 7.99 8.52 -2.46
C ASP A 137 8.23 7.00 -2.41
N ALA A 138 7.15 6.21 -2.42
CA ALA A 138 7.22 4.76 -2.50
C ALA A 138 7.88 4.30 -3.81
N VAL A 139 7.54 4.93 -4.95
CA VAL A 139 8.18 4.66 -6.24
C VAL A 139 9.67 5.00 -6.19
N GLU A 140 10.07 6.13 -5.61
CA GLU A 140 11.49 6.46 -5.49
C GLU A 140 12.24 5.45 -4.63
N LEU A 141 11.64 5.01 -3.53
CA LEU A 141 12.24 4.01 -2.65
C LEU A 141 12.39 2.64 -3.36
N ILE A 142 11.35 2.22 -4.08
CA ILE A 142 11.36 1.02 -4.93
C ILE A 142 12.45 1.10 -6.00
N CYS A 143 12.65 2.29 -6.59
CA CYS A 143 13.60 2.50 -7.68
C CYS A 143 15.04 2.75 -7.24
N LYS A 144 15.26 3.01 -5.95
CA LYS A 144 16.56 3.36 -5.41
C LYS A 144 17.56 2.20 -5.60
N ASN A 145 18.80 2.56 -5.95
CA ASN A 145 19.92 1.63 -6.09
C ASN A 145 19.62 0.42 -7.00
N ASP A 146 19.12 0.67 -8.20
CA ASP A 146 18.67 -0.37 -9.15
C ASP A 146 17.67 -1.34 -8.49
N GLY A 147 16.71 -0.76 -7.76
CA GLY A 147 15.66 -1.44 -7.02
C GLY A 147 16.15 -2.48 -6.03
N SER A 148 17.15 -2.11 -5.23
CA SER A 148 17.75 -3.01 -4.26
C SER A 148 16.73 -3.63 -3.30
N ILE A 149 15.71 -2.86 -2.86
CA ILE A 149 14.69 -3.34 -1.92
C ILE A 149 13.84 -4.46 -2.55
N ILE A 150 13.35 -4.25 -3.78
CA ILE A 150 12.56 -5.27 -4.49
C ILE A 150 13.44 -6.47 -4.85
N PHE A 151 14.68 -6.24 -5.28
CA PHE A 151 15.60 -7.31 -5.66
C PHE A 151 15.92 -8.27 -4.49
N GLN A 152 15.85 -7.82 -3.24
CA GLN A 152 16.01 -8.71 -2.08
C GLN A 152 14.95 -9.80 -1.99
N MET A 153 13.81 -9.61 -2.66
CA MET A 153 12.68 -10.52 -2.67
C MET A 153 12.79 -11.57 -3.76
N GLU A 154 13.74 -11.42 -4.68
CA GLU A 154 14.05 -12.43 -5.72
C GLU A 154 15.05 -13.49 -5.23
N ASP A 155 15.61 -13.33 -4.03
CA ASP A 155 16.54 -14.29 -3.47
C ASP A 155 15.79 -15.49 -2.88
N GLU A 156 15.89 -16.64 -3.54
CA GLU A 156 15.24 -17.90 -3.13
C GLU A 156 15.54 -18.28 -1.68
N THR A 157 16.77 -18.07 -1.19
CA THR A 157 17.13 -18.42 0.19
C THR A 157 16.39 -17.53 1.20
N ARG A 158 16.23 -16.25 0.87
CA ARG A 158 15.48 -15.33 1.73
C ARG A 158 13.99 -15.60 1.67
N LEU A 159 13.44 -15.92 0.51
CA LEU A 159 12.04 -16.32 0.35
C LEU A 159 11.73 -17.61 1.14
N GLU A 160 12.60 -18.62 1.05
CA GLU A 160 12.49 -19.84 1.87
C GLU A 160 12.53 -19.51 3.37
N CYS A 161 13.39 -18.60 3.80
CA CYS A 161 13.41 -18.14 5.18
C CYS A 161 12.07 -17.53 5.60
N ILE A 162 11.51 -16.62 4.80
CA ILE A 162 10.20 -15.99 5.07
C ILE A 162 9.09 -17.05 5.13
N ALA A 163 9.11 -18.06 4.26
CA ALA A 163 8.14 -19.15 4.29
C ALA A 163 8.14 -19.88 5.65
N THR A 164 9.30 -20.00 6.32
CA THR A 164 9.38 -20.56 7.68
C THR A 164 8.87 -19.62 8.78
N LYS A 165 8.62 -18.35 8.47
CA LYS A 165 8.16 -17.31 9.42
C LYS A 165 6.68 -17.00 9.33
N VAL A 166 5.92 -17.61 8.41
CA VAL A 166 4.49 -17.33 8.18
C VAL A 166 3.66 -17.41 9.46
N ASP A 167 3.83 -18.45 10.27
CA ASP A 167 3.09 -18.58 11.54
C ASP A 167 3.45 -17.45 12.52
N GLU A 168 4.73 -17.07 12.61
CA GLU A 168 5.19 -15.98 13.47
C GLU A 168 4.68 -14.61 12.99
N LEU A 169 4.62 -14.39 11.68
CA LEU A 169 4.05 -13.19 11.06
C LEU A 169 2.54 -13.12 11.29
N THR A 170 1.85 -14.26 11.24
CA THR A 170 0.42 -14.38 11.58
C THR A 170 0.16 -14.02 13.03
N VAL A 171 1.03 -14.44 13.95
CA VAL A 171 0.97 -14.03 15.36
C VAL A 171 1.15 -12.51 15.51
N CYS A 172 2.04 -11.89 14.74
CA CYS A 172 2.14 -10.42 14.72
C CYS A 172 0.81 -9.79 14.31
N ALA A 173 0.20 -10.23 13.20
CA ALA A 173 -1.05 -9.66 12.68
C ALA A 173 -2.24 -9.83 13.66
N THR A 174 -2.39 -11.02 14.22
CA THR A 174 -3.49 -11.32 15.17
C THR A 174 -3.39 -10.50 16.47
N SER A 175 -2.19 -10.05 16.85
CA SER A 175 -2.02 -9.17 18.02
C SER A 175 -2.65 -7.78 17.84
N ILE A 176 -2.79 -7.28 16.60
CA ILE A 176 -3.55 -6.05 16.33
C ILE A 176 -5.04 -6.35 16.28
N ALA A 177 -5.44 -7.46 15.63
CA ALA A 177 -6.84 -7.80 15.44
C ALA A 177 -7.59 -7.95 16.78
N SER A 178 -6.90 -8.31 17.87
CA SER A 178 -7.51 -8.32 19.21
C SER A 178 -7.85 -6.93 19.77
N THR A 179 -7.25 -5.87 19.23
CA THR A 179 -7.39 -4.47 19.68
C THR A 179 -8.25 -3.65 18.70
N TRP A 180 -8.52 -4.19 17.51
CA TRP A 180 -9.27 -3.55 16.44
C TRP A 180 -10.53 -4.35 16.16
N ASN A 181 -11.67 -3.67 16.22
CA ASN A 181 -12.96 -4.24 15.83
C ASN A 181 -13.27 -3.77 14.41
N ASP A 182 -14.12 -4.49 13.66
CA ASP A 182 -14.56 -4.10 12.30
C ASP A 182 -15.16 -2.68 12.22
N ASP A 183 -15.60 -2.16 13.36
CA ASP A 183 -16.19 -0.84 13.56
C ASP A 183 -15.20 0.28 13.89
N SER A 184 -13.89 -0.02 13.94
CA SER A 184 -12.86 0.92 14.39
C SER A 184 -12.67 2.02 13.35
N ASP A 185 -13.00 3.25 13.73
CA ASP A 185 -12.75 4.43 12.92
C ASP A 185 -11.29 4.85 13.03
N ILE A 186 -10.59 4.87 11.91
CA ILE A 186 -9.17 5.20 11.87
C ILE A 186 -8.89 6.66 12.27
N SER A 187 -9.88 7.54 12.15
CA SER A 187 -9.80 8.93 12.63
C SER A 187 -9.92 9.04 14.16
N GLU A 188 -10.41 8.00 14.85
CA GLU A 188 -10.70 7.99 16.29
C GLU A 188 -9.86 6.98 17.09
N LEU A 189 -8.68 6.58 16.57
CA LEU A 189 -7.84 5.57 17.23
C LEU A 189 -7.46 5.92 18.67
N THR A 190 -7.63 4.95 19.55
CA THR A 190 -7.23 5.03 20.97
C THR A 190 -5.71 4.87 21.15
N PRO A 191 -5.13 5.33 22.28
CA PRO A 191 -3.72 5.11 22.57
C PRO A 191 -3.30 3.64 22.55
N GLU A 192 -4.19 2.73 22.97
CA GLU A 192 -3.95 1.29 22.93
C GLU A 192 -3.89 0.76 21.50
N GLN A 193 -4.81 1.19 20.63
CA GLN A 193 -4.80 0.85 19.20
C GLN A 193 -3.54 1.37 18.50
N CYS A 194 -3.11 2.60 18.81
CA CYS A 194 -1.85 3.15 18.30
C CYS A 194 -0.62 2.35 18.76
N SER A 195 -0.58 1.96 20.04
CA SER A 195 0.47 1.09 20.58
C SER A 195 0.49 -0.27 19.89
N GLY A 196 -0.69 -0.85 19.62
CA GLY A 196 -0.84 -2.08 18.84
C GLY A 196 -0.19 -1.99 17.46
N LEU A 197 -0.44 -0.90 16.72
CA LEU A 197 0.18 -0.66 15.40
C LEU A 197 1.71 -0.55 15.46
N ILE A 198 2.26 0.12 16.50
CA ILE A 198 3.72 0.22 16.71
C ILE A 198 4.31 -1.17 17.01
N ASN A 199 3.69 -1.91 17.92
CA ASN A 199 4.15 -3.23 18.34
C ASN A 199 4.08 -4.23 17.18
N PHE A 200 3.07 -4.15 16.32
CA PHE A 200 2.99 -4.96 15.11
C PHE A 200 4.14 -4.69 14.15
N ARG A 201 4.39 -3.41 13.82
CA ARG A 201 5.49 -3.04 12.93
C ARG A 201 6.82 -3.57 13.49
N GLN A 202 7.03 -3.46 14.80
CA GLN A 202 8.22 -3.99 15.46
C GLN A 202 8.29 -5.52 15.41
N CYS A 203 7.18 -6.22 15.66
CA CYS A 203 7.08 -7.67 15.56
C CYS A 203 7.45 -8.16 14.15
N ILE A 204 6.86 -7.57 13.11
CA ILE A 204 7.18 -7.89 11.71
C ILE A 204 8.66 -7.62 11.43
N LYS A 205 9.19 -6.46 11.87
CA LYS A 205 10.61 -6.13 11.71
C LYS A 205 11.53 -7.22 12.26
N GLU A 206 11.28 -7.69 13.47
CA GLU A 206 12.08 -8.74 14.09
C GLU A 206 12.08 -10.04 13.28
N LYS A 207 10.94 -10.39 12.67
CA LYS A 207 10.85 -11.58 11.80
C LYS A 207 11.60 -11.38 10.49
N LEU A 208 11.42 -10.23 9.84
CA LEU A 208 12.07 -9.92 8.57
C LEU A 208 13.59 -9.69 8.70
N ASP A 209 14.06 -9.13 9.83
CA ASP A 209 15.48 -8.97 10.13
C ASP A 209 16.19 -10.34 10.15
N SER A 210 15.53 -11.36 10.72
CA SER A 210 16.10 -12.72 10.76
C SER A 210 16.32 -13.34 9.37
N CYS A 211 15.58 -12.85 8.36
CA CYS A 211 15.71 -13.23 6.96
C CYS A 211 16.42 -12.18 6.08
N GLN A 212 16.96 -11.11 6.68
CA GLN A 212 17.65 -10.02 6.00
C GLN A 212 16.80 -9.29 4.93
N ILE A 213 15.48 -9.23 5.10
CA ILE A 213 14.52 -8.56 4.18
C ILE A 213 13.91 -7.29 4.79
N SER A 214 14.23 -6.92 6.02
CA SER A 214 13.57 -5.82 6.73
C SER A 214 13.65 -4.44 6.07
N GLU A 215 14.52 -4.24 5.07
CA GLU A 215 14.55 -3.02 4.25
C GLU A 215 13.20 -2.75 3.54
N ILE A 216 12.40 -3.78 3.23
CA ILE A 216 11.06 -3.57 2.66
C ILE A 216 10.15 -2.77 3.58
N LEU A 217 10.39 -2.83 4.90
CA LEU A 217 9.62 -2.02 5.83
C LEU A 217 9.80 -0.52 5.60
N GLY A 218 10.84 -0.08 4.89
CA GLY A 218 10.93 1.30 4.44
C GLY A 218 9.73 1.74 3.61
N ILE A 219 9.18 0.88 2.74
CA ILE A 219 7.98 1.20 1.94
C ILE A 219 6.75 1.25 2.86
N TYR A 220 6.57 0.23 3.70
CA TYR A 220 5.49 0.20 4.69
C TYR A 220 5.51 1.43 5.60
N ASP A 221 6.70 1.82 6.08
CA ASP A 221 6.89 2.94 7.00
C ASP A 221 6.43 4.26 6.37
N LEU A 222 6.50 4.44 5.04
CA LEU A 222 5.97 5.63 4.38
C LEU A 222 4.45 5.75 4.58
N PHE A 223 3.70 4.67 4.29
CA PHE A 223 2.25 4.63 4.47
C PHE A 223 1.86 4.69 5.94
N HIS A 224 2.55 3.92 6.79
CA HIS A 224 2.33 3.91 8.24
C HIS A 224 2.51 5.30 8.84
N ASN A 225 3.57 6.02 8.47
CA ASN A 225 3.84 7.37 8.97
C ASN A 225 2.81 8.39 8.46
N ALA A 226 2.40 8.28 7.20
CA ALA A 226 1.34 9.13 6.65
C ALA A 226 0.03 8.91 7.41
N LEU A 227 -0.35 7.66 7.60
CA LEU A 227 -1.52 7.30 8.39
C LEU A 227 -1.42 7.86 9.82
N PHE A 228 -0.30 7.63 10.53
CA PHE A 228 -0.12 8.12 11.90
C PHE A 228 -0.26 9.63 12.02
N ARG A 229 0.21 10.39 11.03
CA ARG A 229 0.08 11.86 11.00
C ARG A 229 -1.37 12.32 10.86
N MET A 230 -2.22 11.51 10.24
CA MET A 230 -3.64 11.81 10.03
C MET A 230 -4.54 11.31 11.16
N THR A 231 -4.00 10.58 12.13
CA THR A 231 -4.78 9.98 13.24
C THR A 231 -4.30 10.47 14.61
N PRO A 232 -5.04 10.19 15.70
CA PRO A 232 -4.60 10.50 17.06
C PRO A 232 -3.24 9.88 17.44
N CYS A 233 -2.76 8.89 16.67
CA CYS A 233 -1.47 8.24 16.89
C CYS A 233 -0.26 9.16 16.69
N ALA A 234 -0.41 10.30 16.03
CA ALA A 234 0.64 11.32 15.87
C ALA A 234 1.26 11.78 17.20
N LYS A 235 0.53 11.66 18.33
CA LYS A 235 1.02 12.07 19.67
C LYS A 235 1.80 10.97 20.40
N ASN A 236 1.70 9.72 19.95
CA ASN A 236 2.35 8.56 20.58
C ASN A 236 3.74 8.27 19.99
N THR A 237 4.33 9.23 19.28
CA THR A 237 5.58 9.08 18.53
C THR A 237 6.79 9.00 19.47
N VAL A 238 7.06 7.81 19.99
CA VAL A 238 8.43 7.28 19.92
C VAL A 238 8.51 6.59 18.55
N VAL A 239 8.48 7.40 17.49
CA VAL A 239 8.96 6.95 16.18
C VAL A 239 10.45 6.73 16.41
N PRO A 240 10.99 5.51 16.31
CA PRO A 240 12.42 5.36 16.17
C PRO A 240 12.79 6.29 15.02
N GLN A 241 13.71 7.23 15.26
CA GLN A 241 14.29 8.00 14.16
C GLN A 241 14.93 6.99 13.21
N LEU A 242 14.14 6.51 12.25
CA LEU A 242 14.66 6.04 10.99
C LEU A 242 15.46 7.23 10.50
N GLU A 243 16.76 7.02 10.33
CA GLU A 243 17.59 7.90 9.55
C GLU A 243 16.81 8.22 8.29
N LEU A 244 16.27 9.44 8.26
CA LEU A 244 15.91 10.09 7.01
C LEU A 244 17.14 9.86 6.16
N VAL A 245 16.99 9.06 5.11
CA VAL A 245 17.97 9.09 4.03
C VAL A 245 18.05 10.56 3.66
N ASP A 246 19.16 11.19 4.03
CA ASP A 246 19.37 12.61 3.87
C ASP A 246 19.15 12.94 2.39
N ASN A 247 18.06 13.65 2.09
CA ASN A 247 17.80 14.26 0.79
C ASN A 247 18.84 15.35 0.43
N ASN A 248 19.86 15.53 1.27
CA ASN A 248 21.01 16.41 1.03
C ASN A 248 22.29 15.67 0.59
N ALA A 249 22.25 14.35 0.35
CA ALA A 249 23.33 13.63 -0.31
C ALA A 249 23.15 13.53 -1.84
N LEU A 250 22.14 14.19 -2.41
CA LEU A 250 21.92 14.34 -3.85
C LEU A 250 22.45 15.70 -4.32
N VAL A 251 23.78 15.86 -4.29
CA VAL A 251 24.54 16.81 -5.13
C VAL A 251 25.68 16.05 -5.77
#